data_AF-A0A4W6D981-F1
#
_entry.id   AF-A0A4W6D981-F1
#
_cell.length_a   1.000
_cell.length_b   1.000
_cell.length_c   1.000
_cell.angle_alpha   90.00
_cell.angle_beta   90.00
_cell.angle_gamma   90.00
#
_symmetry.space_group_name_H-M   'P 1'
#
loop_
_entity.id
_entity.type
_entity.pdbx_description
1 polymer ?
#
loop_
_entity_poly.entity_id
_entity_poly.type
_entity_poly.pdbx_seq_one_letter_code
_entity_poly.pdbx_strand_id
1 'polypeptide(L)'
;MRGLVFLLLVASASAKVFSKCQWAKVLKSSGMDGYGGYSLANWVCLTYHESRYNTRATNRNSNGSTDYGIFQINSRYWCSDGGPSVNNGCNIRCSELLTDDVTVAIRCTKRVMQDRPGITAWRAWTRRCENQDLSSYVSGCGV
;
A
#
# COMPACT_ATOMS: atom_id res chain seq x y z
N MET A 1 17.40 49.04 -0.63
CA MET A 1 16.56 47.92 -0.15
C MET A 1 16.71 46.76 -1.12
N ARG A 2 17.42 45.70 -0.72
CA ARG A 2 17.54 44.46 -1.53
C ARG A 2 16.39 43.55 -1.15
N GLY A 3 15.37 43.45 -2.00
CA GLY A 3 14.26 42.53 -1.80
C GLY A 3 14.71 41.09 -2.06
N LEU A 4 14.68 40.25 -1.02
CA LEU A 4 14.82 38.80 -1.18
C LEU A 4 13.47 38.25 -1.68
N VAL A 5 13.43 37.87 -2.95
CA VAL A 5 12.34 37.07 -3.51
C VAL A 5 12.58 35.62 -3.09
N PHE A 6 11.86 35.15 -2.08
CA PHE A 6 11.81 33.72 -1.75
C PHE A 6 10.93 33.01 -2.78
N LEU A 7 11.56 32.33 -3.74
CA LEU A 7 10.87 31.40 -4.63
C LEU A 7 10.49 30.16 -3.82
N LEU A 8 9.24 30.09 -3.36
CA LEU A 8 8.65 28.87 -2.79
C LEU A 8 8.48 27.84 -3.91
N LEU A 9 9.45 26.94 -4.05
CA LEU A 9 9.30 25.70 -4.81
C LEU A 9 8.26 24.83 -4.09
N VAL A 10 6.99 25.01 -4.44
CA VAL A 10 5.94 24.05 -4.08
C VAL A 10 6.22 22.81 -4.94
N ALA A 11 6.96 21.86 -4.37
CA ALA A 11 7.10 20.53 -4.95
C ALA A 11 5.70 19.94 -5.06
N SER A 12 5.11 20.05 -6.25
CA SER A 12 3.85 19.41 -6.61
C SER A 12 4.15 17.93 -6.64
N ALA A 13 4.10 17.29 -5.48
CA ALA A 13 4.33 15.88 -5.35
C ALA A 13 3.14 15.21 -6.06
N SER A 14 3.29 14.85 -7.34
CA SER A 14 2.27 14.09 -8.07
C SER A 14 2.15 12.71 -7.45
N ALA A 15 0.92 12.25 -7.17
CA ALA A 15 0.72 10.91 -6.65
C ALA A 15 1.11 9.86 -7.71
N LYS A 16 1.96 8.89 -7.36
CA LYS A 16 2.24 7.77 -8.25
C LYS A 16 1.09 6.77 -8.24
N VAL A 17 0.47 6.59 -9.40
CA VAL A 17 -0.51 5.52 -9.66
C VAL A 17 0.14 4.53 -10.63
N PHE A 18 0.37 3.31 -10.19
CA PHE A 18 0.95 2.28 -11.06
C PHE A 18 -0.10 1.75 -12.04
N SER A 19 0.33 1.43 -13.27
CA SER A 19 -0.46 0.50 -14.09
C SER A 19 -0.37 -0.92 -13.53
N LYS A 20 -1.34 -1.77 -13.88
CA LYS A 20 -1.40 -3.19 -13.50
C LYS A 20 -0.05 -3.91 -13.66
N CYS A 21 0.56 -3.82 -14.84
CA CYS A 21 1.78 -4.57 -15.12
C CYS A 21 3.04 -3.93 -14.54
N GLN A 22 3.11 -2.61 -14.39
CA GLN A 22 4.19 -1.99 -13.63
C GLN A 22 4.15 -2.45 -12.17
N TRP A 23 2.96 -2.51 -11.59
CA TRP A 23 2.77 -2.96 -10.22
C TRP A 23 3.11 -4.44 -10.03
N ALA A 24 2.63 -5.31 -10.92
CA ALA A 24 2.95 -6.74 -10.89
C ALA A 24 4.47 -7.00 -10.94
N LYS A 25 5.21 -6.27 -11.79
CA LYS A 25 6.67 -6.36 -11.88
C LYS A 25 7.36 -5.92 -10.59
N VAL A 26 6.90 -4.82 -9.98
CA VAL A 26 7.43 -4.34 -8.69
C VAL A 26 7.21 -5.39 -7.60
N LEU A 27 5.98 -5.89 -7.44
CA LEU A 27 5.65 -6.92 -6.47
C LEU A 27 6.48 -8.20 -6.67
N LYS A 28 6.61 -8.67 -7.91
CA LYS A 28 7.43 -9.85 -8.23
C LYS A 28 8.89 -9.63 -7.87
N SER A 29 9.48 -8.50 -8.27
CA SER A 29 10.88 -8.15 -7.96
C SER A 29 11.14 -8.02 -6.45
N SER A 30 10.10 -7.69 -5.68
CA SER A 30 10.16 -7.59 -4.22
C SER A 30 9.84 -8.91 -3.51
N GLY A 31 9.71 -10.03 -4.23
CA GLY A 31 9.47 -11.35 -3.67
C GLY A 31 8.09 -11.48 -3.01
N MET A 32 7.07 -10.86 -3.59
CA MET A 32 5.68 -11.00 -3.14
C MET A 32 4.96 -12.19 -3.79
N ASP A 33 5.46 -12.70 -4.93
CA ASP A 33 4.89 -13.89 -5.55
C ASP A 33 5.15 -15.13 -4.68
N GLY A 34 4.08 -15.77 -4.20
CA GLY A 34 4.13 -16.87 -3.25
C GLY A 34 4.30 -16.44 -1.78
N TYR A 35 4.46 -15.14 -1.50
CA TYR A 35 4.64 -14.67 -0.12
C TYR A 35 3.40 -14.94 0.72
N GLY A 36 3.57 -15.58 1.88
CA GLY A 36 2.47 -16.00 2.74
C GLY A 36 1.54 -17.04 2.11
N GLY A 37 1.97 -17.75 1.06
CA GLY A 37 1.17 -18.73 0.32
C GLY A 37 0.25 -18.12 -0.75
N TYR A 38 0.36 -16.82 -1.03
CA TYR A 38 -0.48 -16.13 -2.01
C TYR A 38 0.29 -15.79 -3.29
N SER A 39 -0.30 -16.10 -4.44
CA SER A 39 0.29 -15.79 -5.76
C SER A 39 0.38 -14.29 -6.02
N LEU A 40 1.22 -13.89 -6.98
CA LEU A 40 1.34 -12.50 -7.43
C LEU A 40 -0.02 -11.86 -7.76
N ALA A 41 -0.92 -12.60 -8.40
CA ALA A 41 -2.24 -12.12 -8.78
C ALA A 41 -3.11 -11.71 -7.58
N ASN A 42 -2.95 -12.37 -6.43
CA ASN A 42 -3.64 -11.99 -5.19
C ASN A 42 -3.23 -10.59 -4.72
N TRP A 43 -1.92 -10.30 -4.73
CA TRP A 43 -1.38 -9.00 -4.32
C TRP A 43 -1.76 -7.87 -5.28
N VAL A 44 -1.79 -8.17 -6.58
CA VAL A 44 -2.27 -7.21 -7.59
C VAL A 44 -3.77 -6.96 -7.43
N CYS A 45 -4.59 -8.00 -7.23
CA CYS A 45 -6.03 -7.84 -6.97
C CYS A 45 -6.31 -7.03 -5.71
N LEU A 46 -5.63 -7.36 -4.61
CA LEU A 46 -5.74 -6.65 -3.32
C LEU A 46 -5.57 -5.14 -3.53
N THR A 47 -4.41 -4.74 -4.06
CA THR A 47 -4.04 -3.33 -4.20
C THR A 47 -4.89 -2.58 -5.23
N TYR A 48 -5.46 -3.28 -6.22
CA TYR A 48 -6.46 -2.67 -7.11
C TYR A 48 -7.72 -2.28 -6.36
N HIS A 49 -8.21 -3.16 -5.48
CA HIS A 49 -9.46 -2.94 -4.77
C HIS A 49 -9.32 -2.04 -3.54
N GLU A 50 -8.14 -2.01 -2.92
CA GLU A 50 -7.84 -1.13 -1.80
C GLU A 50 -7.56 0.31 -2.24
N SER A 51 -6.73 0.52 -3.26
CA SER A 51 -6.20 1.85 -3.57
C SER A 51 -6.22 2.24 -5.04
N ARG A 52 -6.69 1.37 -5.94
CA ARG A 52 -6.54 1.53 -7.40
C ARG A 52 -5.07 1.74 -7.81
N TYR A 53 -4.15 1.05 -7.12
CA TYR A 53 -2.70 1.18 -7.29
C TYR A 53 -2.12 2.57 -6.98
N ASN A 54 -2.86 3.41 -6.26
CA ASN A 54 -2.43 4.75 -5.88
C ASN A 54 -1.60 4.69 -4.59
N THR A 55 -0.32 5.07 -4.69
CA THR A 55 0.60 5.14 -3.55
C THR A 55 0.19 6.15 -2.49
N ARG A 56 -0.68 7.11 -2.82
CA ARG A 56 -1.12 8.17 -1.91
C ARG A 56 -2.57 8.05 -1.46
N ALA A 57 -3.20 6.90 -1.70
CA ALA A 57 -4.55 6.66 -1.23
C ALA A 57 -4.61 6.74 0.30
N THR A 58 -5.62 7.43 0.83
CA THR A 58 -5.91 7.47 2.26
C THR A 58 -7.41 7.31 2.49
N ASN A 59 -7.78 6.54 3.51
CA ASN A 59 -9.18 6.35 3.89
C ASN A 59 -9.35 6.54 5.40
N ARG A 60 -10.18 7.52 5.81
CA ARG A 60 -10.48 7.76 7.24
C ARG A 60 -11.56 6.78 7.70
N ASN A 61 -11.28 6.06 8.77
CA ASN A 61 -12.23 5.13 9.39
C ASN A 61 -13.05 5.81 10.49
N SER A 62 -14.25 5.27 10.75
CA SER A 62 -15.16 5.78 11.79
C SER A 62 -14.60 5.68 13.22
N ASN A 63 -13.65 4.77 13.46
CA ASN A 63 -12.95 4.63 14.74
C ASN A 63 -11.79 5.64 14.93
N GLY A 64 -11.64 6.61 14.02
CA GLY A 64 -10.60 7.64 14.06
C GLY A 64 -9.27 7.26 13.40
N SER A 65 -9.00 5.97 13.16
CA SER A 65 -7.81 5.53 12.42
C SER A 65 -7.88 5.90 10.94
N THR A 66 -6.75 5.84 10.23
CA THR A 66 -6.70 6.01 8.76
C THR A 66 -5.91 4.87 8.12
N ASP A 67 -6.35 4.45 6.94
CA ASP A 67 -5.63 3.51 6.08
C ASP A 67 -4.74 4.28 5.10
N TYR A 68 -3.50 3.82 4.93
CA TYR A 68 -2.47 4.55 4.19
C TYR A 68 -1.89 3.75 3.03
N GLY A 69 -1.74 4.45 1.90
CA GLY A 69 -0.95 4.04 0.77
C GLY A 69 -1.55 2.91 -0.06
N ILE A 70 -0.71 2.34 -0.93
CA ILE A 70 -1.16 1.38 -1.95
C ILE A 70 -1.78 0.10 -1.38
N PHE A 71 -1.38 -0.29 -0.16
CA PHE A 71 -1.92 -1.44 0.56
C PHE A 71 -2.98 -1.07 1.61
N GLN A 72 -3.34 0.22 1.76
CA GLN A 72 -4.30 0.67 2.79
C GLN A 72 -3.96 0.13 4.19
N ILE A 73 -2.72 0.35 4.63
CA ILE A 73 -2.23 -0.10 5.95
C ILE A 73 -2.78 0.82 7.04
N ASN A 74 -3.43 0.24 8.03
CA ASN A 74 -4.18 0.97 9.06
C ASN A 74 -3.30 1.53 10.20
N SER A 75 -3.47 2.82 10.55
CA SER A 75 -2.71 3.52 11.60
C SER A 75 -3.06 3.14 13.04
N ARG A 76 -4.15 2.39 13.26
CA ARG A 76 -4.48 1.84 14.59
C ARG A 76 -3.40 0.87 15.06
N TYR A 77 -2.73 0.17 14.15
CA TYR A 77 -1.87 -0.98 14.49
C TYR A 77 -0.45 -0.95 13.92
N TRP A 78 -0.26 -0.36 12.74
CA TRP A 78 0.94 -0.65 11.93
C TRP A 78 1.88 0.54 11.75
N CYS A 79 1.38 1.76 11.81
CA CYS A 79 2.15 2.99 11.64
C CYS A 79 1.63 4.07 12.59
N SER A 80 2.42 5.12 12.84
CA SER A 80 2.00 6.27 13.64
C SER A 80 1.76 7.51 12.79
N ASP A 81 0.60 8.15 12.97
CA ASP A 81 0.18 9.42 12.35
C ASP A 81 -0.12 10.53 13.38
N GLY A 82 0.18 10.28 14.67
CA GLY A 82 -0.20 11.17 15.78
C GLY A 82 -1.67 11.04 16.23
N GLY A 83 -2.45 10.17 15.58
CA GLY A 83 -3.83 9.84 15.94
C GLY A 83 -3.95 8.66 16.92
N PRO A 84 -5.16 8.05 17.02
CA PRO A 84 -5.42 6.97 17.96
C PRO A 84 -4.75 5.65 17.53
N SER A 85 -3.50 5.45 17.94
CA SER A 85 -2.73 4.22 17.71
C SER A 85 -2.76 3.30 18.94
N VAL A 86 -2.89 1.98 18.74
CA VAL A 86 -2.66 0.94 19.78
C VAL A 86 -1.21 0.49 19.74
N ASN A 87 -0.64 0.41 18.54
CA ASN A 87 0.71 -0.06 18.31
C ASN A 87 1.27 0.56 17.02
N ASN A 88 2.58 0.50 16.88
CA ASN A 88 3.30 0.84 15.65
C ASN A 88 4.06 -0.39 15.16
N GLY A 89 3.33 -1.42 14.72
CA GLY A 89 3.89 -2.74 14.43
C GLY A 89 4.97 -2.78 13.33
N CYS A 90 5.01 -1.77 12.45
CA CYS A 90 6.07 -1.60 11.46
C CYS A 90 7.16 -0.60 11.88
N ASN A 91 6.98 0.08 13.02
CA ASN A 91 7.88 1.11 13.56
C ASN A 91 8.20 2.24 12.57
N ILE A 92 7.17 2.80 11.95
CA ILE A 92 7.27 3.85 10.92
C ILE A 92 6.25 4.96 11.14
N ARG A 93 6.47 6.12 10.51
CA ARG A 93 5.43 7.14 10.35
C ARG A 93 4.51 6.74 9.18
N CYS A 94 3.20 6.95 9.32
CA CYS A 94 2.26 6.61 8.25
C CYS A 94 2.52 7.39 6.95
N SER A 95 3.15 8.56 7.02
CA SER A 95 3.58 9.33 5.84
C SER A 95 4.59 8.58 4.96
N GLU A 96 5.38 7.66 5.53
CA GLU A 96 6.34 6.83 4.78
C GLU A 96 5.64 5.78 3.89
N LEU A 97 4.34 5.56 4.10
CA LEU A 97 3.52 4.69 3.25
C LEU A 97 2.94 5.43 2.03
N LEU A 98 3.10 6.77 1.98
CA LEU A 98 2.57 7.65 0.92
C LEU A 98 3.63 8.05 -0.11
N THR A 99 4.80 7.40 -0.09
CA THR A 99 5.90 7.68 -1.02
C THR A 99 5.75 6.91 -2.33
N ASP A 100 6.28 7.48 -3.40
CA ASP A 100 6.32 6.83 -4.72
C ASP A 100 7.22 5.58 -4.73
N ASP A 101 8.22 5.54 -3.83
CA ASP A 101 8.98 4.34 -3.47
C ASP A 101 8.15 3.49 -2.50
N VAL A 102 7.79 2.28 -2.92
CA VAL A 102 6.92 1.37 -2.17
C VAL A 102 7.67 0.42 -1.23
N THR A 103 8.99 0.57 -1.09
CA THR A 103 9.82 -0.35 -0.30
C THR A 103 9.36 -0.45 1.15
N VAL A 104 9.02 0.68 1.78
CA VAL A 104 8.51 0.70 3.16
C VAL A 104 7.14 0.04 3.22
N ALA A 105 6.26 0.34 2.27
CA ALA A 105 4.91 -0.23 2.21
C ALA A 105 4.94 -1.76 2.05
N ILE A 106 5.76 -2.29 1.14
CA ILE A 106 5.92 -3.74 0.94
C ILE A 106 6.49 -4.41 2.20
N ARG A 107 7.53 -3.82 2.81
CA ARG A 107 8.12 -4.36 4.06
C ARG A 107 7.11 -4.42 5.19
N CYS A 108 6.30 -3.38 5.34
CA CYS A 108 5.25 -3.35 6.36
C CYS A 108 4.15 -4.38 6.07
N THR A 109 3.68 -4.52 4.81
CA THR A 109 2.75 -5.60 4.43
C THR A 109 3.29 -6.99 4.76
N LYS A 110 4.59 -7.24 4.51
CA LYS A 110 5.24 -8.50 4.91
C LYS A 110 5.20 -8.70 6.42
N ARG A 111 5.46 -7.65 7.21
CA ARG A 111 5.34 -7.68 8.67
C ARG A 111 3.90 -8.00 9.13
N VAL A 112 2.89 -7.38 8.51
CA VAL A 112 1.47 -7.68 8.78
C VAL A 112 1.19 -9.17 8.61
N MET A 113 1.63 -9.75 7.50
CA MET A 113 1.42 -11.18 7.18
C MET A 113 2.14 -12.13 8.14
N GLN A 114 3.24 -11.71 8.77
CA GLN A 114 3.92 -12.52 9.78
C GLN A 114 3.16 -12.56 11.11
N ASP A 115 2.60 -11.42 11.53
CA ASP A 115 1.86 -11.31 12.79
C ASP A 115 0.41 -11.79 12.70
N ARG A 116 -0.20 -11.63 11.52
CA ARG A 116 -1.56 -12.03 11.19
C ARG A 116 -1.50 -12.84 9.90
N PRO A 117 -1.17 -14.14 9.99
CA PRO A 117 -1.08 -14.99 8.80
C PRO A 117 -2.40 -14.98 8.02
N GLY A 118 -2.35 -14.45 6.81
CA GLY A 118 -3.49 -14.39 5.91
C GLY A 118 -3.76 -12.99 5.37
N ILE A 119 -3.95 -12.91 4.05
CA ILE A 119 -4.35 -11.67 3.36
C ILE A 119 -5.80 -11.25 3.73
N THR A 120 -6.52 -12.07 4.52
CA THR A 120 -7.87 -11.84 5.02
C THR A 120 -7.99 -10.63 5.96
N ALA A 121 -6.87 -10.12 6.48
CA ALA A 121 -6.84 -8.83 7.18
C ALA A 121 -7.36 -7.68 6.29
N TRP A 122 -7.25 -7.82 4.97
CA TRP A 122 -7.78 -6.87 3.99
C TRP A 122 -9.18 -7.27 3.53
N ARG A 123 -10.18 -6.54 4.04
CA ARG A 123 -11.59 -6.77 3.70
C ARG A 123 -11.85 -6.63 2.19
N ALA A 124 -11.10 -5.79 1.47
CA ALA A 124 -11.29 -5.66 0.04
C ALA A 124 -10.90 -6.95 -0.71
N TRP A 125 -9.82 -7.61 -0.30
CA TRP A 125 -9.42 -8.89 -0.89
C TRP A 125 -10.44 -9.98 -0.61
N THR A 126 -10.89 -10.15 0.64
CA THR A 126 -11.93 -11.14 0.99
C THR A 126 -13.20 -10.96 0.17
N ARG A 127 -13.61 -9.71 -0.11
CA ARG A 127 -14.86 -9.44 -0.84
C ARG A 127 -14.75 -9.49 -2.36
N ARG A 128 -13.54 -9.34 -2.92
CA ARG A 128 -13.36 -9.08 -4.36
C ARG A 128 -12.38 -10.01 -5.06
N CYS A 129 -11.53 -10.70 -4.30
CA CYS A 129 -10.43 -11.51 -4.83
C CYS A 129 -10.52 -12.97 -4.38
N GLU A 130 -10.98 -13.22 -3.16
CA GLU A 130 -11.08 -14.57 -2.62
C GLU A 130 -12.00 -15.47 -3.47
N ASN A 131 -11.53 -16.68 -3.76
CA ASN A 131 -12.22 -17.68 -4.58
C ASN A 131 -12.61 -17.21 -6.00
N GLN A 132 -11.92 -16.20 -6.53
CA GLN A 132 -12.09 -15.74 -7.91
C GLN A 132 -10.95 -16.24 -8.80
N ASP A 133 -11.18 -16.29 -10.11
CA ASP A 133 -10.08 -16.37 -11.07
C ASP A 133 -9.37 -15.01 -11.15
N LEU A 134 -8.12 -14.99 -10.66
CA LEU A 134 -7.29 -13.79 -10.63
C LEU A 134 -6.32 -13.70 -11.82
N SER A 135 -6.37 -14.62 -12.78
CA SER A 135 -5.46 -14.66 -13.94
C SER A 135 -5.38 -13.32 -14.69
N SER A 136 -6.51 -12.61 -14.81
CA SER A 136 -6.61 -11.31 -15.47
C SER A 136 -5.74 -10.20 -14.83
N TYR A 137 -5.43 -10.32 -13.53
CA TYR A 137 -4.60 -9.34 -12.81
C TYR A 137 -3.13 -9.37 -13.22
N VAL A 138 -2.64 -10.47 -13.80
CA VAL A 138 -1.26 -10.59 -14.30
C VAL A 138 -1.16 -10.89 -15.79
N SER A 139 -2.30 -11.17 -16.44
CA SER A 139 -2.36 -11.41 -17.89
C SER A 139 -1.74 -10.24 -18.69
N GLY A 140 -0.87 -10.59 -19.63
CA GLY A 140 -0.15 -9.65 -20.51
C GLY A 140 1.04 -8.94 -19.87
N CYS A 141 1.39 -9.23 -18.61
CA CYS A 141 2.44 -8.49 -17.91
C CYS A 141 3.86 -9.07 -18.08
N GLY A 142 4.00 -10.29 -18.60
CA GLY A 142 5.29 -10.95 -18.79
C GLY A 142 5.99 -11.26 -17.46
N VAL A 143 5.20 -11.65 -16.45
CA VAL A 143 5.63 -12.04 -15.10
C VAL A 143 5.05 -13.39 -14.75
#